data_AF-A0A915CWW9-F1
#
_entry.id   AF-A0A915CWW9-F1
#
_cell.length_a   1.000
_cell.length_b   1.000
_cell.length_c   1.000
_cell.angle_alpha   90.00
_cell.angle_beta   90.00
_cell.angle_gamma   90.00
#
_symmetry.space_group_name_H-M   'P 1'
#
loop_
_entity.id
_entity.type
_entity.pdbx_description
1 polymer ?
#
loop_
_entity_poly.entity_id
_entity_poly.type
_entity_poly.pdbx_seq_one_letter_code
_entity_poly.pdbx_strand_id
1 'polypeptide(L)'
;MLTIYGIYIAIFTKPVLFTGLLFSWSFNPFIGYLTDNNSTYVNYLHTVHDTSVAIILPVIYAASFFLFVVKTKAARSQIKEVSRKQKMLFIQILIIGLIHLVGCLLYASLPYINFAAEIVYLAQFLWYFAHGIPPFLYLTMNKTIRNDLLRSFKEFVHKNELIGDSVDIAVLNNTVKPLVLHGSV
;
A
#
# COMPACT_ATOMS: atom_id res chain seq x y z
N MET A 1 15.20 -10.61 -13.25
CA MET A 1 16.25 -9.70 -12.72
C MET A 1 15.84 -9.09 -11.38
N LEU A 2 14.69 -8.40 -11.30
CA LEU A 2 14.22 -7.81 -10.02
C LEU A 2 14.06 -8.84 -8.88
N THR A 3 13.52 -10.03 -9.18
CA THR A 3 13.28 -11.08 -8.18
C THR A 3 14.56 -11.66 -7.60
N ILE A 4 15.59 -11.86 -8.43
CA ILE A 4 16.89 -12.38 -7.98
C ILE A 4 17.59 -11.34 -7.09
N TYR A 5 17.52 -10.06 -7.47
CA TYR A 5 18.04 -8.96 -6.65
C TYR A 5 17.31 -8.84 -5.30
N GLY A 6 15.98 -8.99 -5.28
CA GLY A 6 15.20 -9.01 -4.05
C GLY A 6 15.55 -10.17 -3.12
N ILE A 7 15.71 -11.39 -3.67
CA ILE A 7 16.14 -12.57 -2.91
C ILE A 7 17.55 -12.39 -2.35
N TYR A 8 18.46 -11.80 -3.14
CA TYR A 8 19.82 -11.49 -2.70
C TYR A 8 19.80 -10.54 -1.49
N ILE A 9 19.04 -9.45 -1.56
CA ILE A 9 18.92 -8.50 -0.44
C ILE A 9 18.33 -9.19 0.80
N ALA A 10 17.28 -10.00 0.62
CA ALA A 10 16.58 -10.65 1.73
C ALA A 10 17.46 -11.63 2.52
N ILE A 11 18.39 -12.32 1.85
CA ILE A 11 19.23 -13.36 2.48
C ILE A 11 20.60 -12.80 2.93
N PHE A 12 21.20 -11.91 2.14
CA PHE A 12 22.60 -11.51 2.32
C PHE A 12 22.80 -10.12 2.92
N THR A 13 21.73 -9.37 3.19
CA THR A 13 21.85 -8.06 3.84
C THR A 13 21.25 -8.07 5.24
N LYS A 14 21.72 -7.14 6.09
CA LYS A 14 21.23 -7.03 7.48
C LYS A 14 19.72 -6.81 7.46
N PRO A 15 18.91 -7.59 8.21
CA PRO A 15 17.48 -7.41 8.22
C PRO A 15 17.08 -6.13 8.96
N VAL A 16 15.95 -5.56 8.58
CA VAL A 16 15.30 -4.51 9.37
C VAL A 16 14.51 -5.19 10.49
N LEU A 17 14.71 -4.76 11.73
CA LEU A 17 14.02 -5.30 12.89
C LEU A 17 13.04 -4.26 13.44
N PHE A 18 11.87 -4.73 13.88
CA PHE A 18 10.92 -3.87 14.56
C PHE A 18 11.33 -3.66 16.01
N THR A 19 11.34 -2.41 16.46
CA THR A 19 11.53 -2.05 17.87
C THR A 19 10.26 -1.42 18.44
N GLY A 20 9.83 -1.92 19.60
CA GLY A 20 8.70 -1.35 20.34
C GLY A 20 9.01 -0.03 21.03
N LEU A 21 10.29 0.33 21.18
CA LEU A 21 10.68 1.56 21.89
C LEU A 21 10.28 2.83 21.12
N LEU A 22 10.51 2.82 19.81
CA LEU A 22 10.18 3.91 18.90
C LEU A 22 9.10 3.53 17.88
N PHE A 23 8.41 2.38 18.08
CA PHE A 23 7.42 1.84 17.14
C PHE A 23 7.91 1.89 15.68
N SER A 24 9.20 1.63 15.48
CA SER A 24 9.91 1.87 14.24
C SER A 24 10.60 0.60 13.75
N TRP A 25 10.68 0.48 12.43
CA TRP A 25 11.53 -0.51 11.78
C TRP A 25 12.92 0.09 11.68
N SER A 26 13.97 -0.61 12.10
CA SER A 26 15.33 -0.06 12.12
C SER A 26 16.37 -1.18 11.96
N PHE A 27 17.51 -0.87 11.35
CA PHE A 27 18.62 -1.83 11.27
C PHE A 27 19.39 -1.95 12.60
N ASN A 28 19.44 -0.88 13.39
CA ASN A 28 19.98 -0.91 14.75
C ASN A 28 18.86 -1.35 15.72
N PRO A 29 18.95 -2.56 16.33
CA PRO A 29 17.94 -3.03 17.27
C PRO A 29 17.95 -2.24 18.59
N PHE A 30 19.03 -1.53 18.89
CA PHE A 30 19.23 -0.74 20.11
C PHE A 30 18.97 0.75 19.90
N ILE A 31 18.31 1.13 18.81
CA ILE A 31 17.96 2.53 18.52
C ILE A 31 17.20 3.15 19.71
N GLY A 32 17.65 4.32 20.17
CA GLY A 32 17.13 4.99 21.37
C GLY A 32 17.75 4.55 22.70
N TYR A 33 18.60 3.51 22.72
CA TYR A 33 19.35 3.08 23.91
C TYR A 33 20.87 3.19 23.72
N LEU A 34 21.41 2.69 22.60
CA LEU A 34 22.83 2.76 22.24
C LEU A 34 23.01 3.41 20.86
N THR A 35 23.91 4.39 20.78
CA THR A 35 24.33 4.98 19.51
C THR A 35 25.29 4.04 18.78
N ASP A 36 25.05 3.82 17.49
CA ASP A 36 25.91 2.99 16.65
C ASP A 36 27.13 3.77 16.18
N ASN A 37 28.11 3.94 17.08
CA ASN A 37 29.30 4.75 16.81
C ASN A 37 30.18 4.18 15.68
N ASN A 38 30.09 2.88 15.40
CA ASN A 38 30.91 2.20 14.39
C ASN A 38 30.15 1.92 13.07
N SER A 39 28.92 2.43 12.90
CA SER A 39 28.07 2.13 11.75
C SER A 39 27.90 0.61 11.51
N THR A 40 27.94 -0.17 12.59
CA THR A 40 27.93 -1.64 12.57
C THR A 40 26.60 -2.16 12.02
N TYR A 41 25.52 -1.42 12.25
CA TYR A 41 24.17 -1.78 11.84
C TYR A 41 23.72 -1.07 10.56
N VAL A 42 24.57 -0.24 9.95
CA VAL A 42 24.21 0.45 8.70
C VAL A 42 24.20 -0.53 7.52
N ASN A 43 23.18 -0.40 6.67
CA ASN A 43 23.05 -1.13 5.42
C ASN A 43 23.07 -0.12 4.25
N TYR A 44 24.27 0.18 3.75
CA TYR A 44 24.45 1.17 2.69
C TYR A 44 23.72 0.80 1.40
N LEU A 45 23.64 -0.49 1.05
CA LEU A 45 22.91 -0.94 -0.14
C LEU A 45 21.42 -0.61 -0.03
N HIS A 46 20.81 -0.85 1.13
CA HIS A 46 19.43 -0.47 1.38
C HIS A 46 19.26 1.05 1.34
N THR A 47 20.10 1.82 2.04
CA THR A 47 19.98 3.28 2.08
C THR A 47 20.09 3.89 0.68
N VAL A 48 21.04 3.45 -0.14
CA VAL A 48 21.19 3.92 -1.52
C VAL A 48 19.98 3.51 -2.37
N HIS A 49 19.55 2.25 -2.27
CA HIS A 49 18.40 1.75 -3.02
C HIS A 49 17.13 2.54 -2.70
N ASP A 50 16.77 2.64 -1.42
CA ASP A 50 15.54 3.30 -0.96
C ASP A 50 15.55 4.80 -1.28
N THR A 51 16.67 5.49 -1.04
CA THR A 51 16.81 6.92 -1.38
C THR A 51 16.73 7.15 -2.89
N SER A 52 17.33 6.26 -3.69
CA SER A 52 17.26 6.36 -5.15
C SER A 52 15.83 6.20 -5.65
N VAL A 53 15.10 5.22 -5.14
CA VAL A 53 13.69 4.98 -5.51
C VAL A 53 12.82 6.17 -5.08
N ALA A 54 13.01 6.68 -3.87
CA ALA A 54 12.27 7.81 -3.33
C ALA A 54 12.46 9.11 -4.15
N ILE A 55 13.62 9.30 -4.79
CA ILE A 55 13.91 10.48 -5.61
C ILE A 55 13.51 10.28 -7.07
N ILE A 56 13.92 9.16 -7.69
CA ILE A 56 13.75 8.91 -9.12
C ILE A 56 12.27 8.78 -9.47
N LEU A 57 11.48 8.12 -8.61
CA LEU A 57 10.09 7.81 -8.92
C LEU A 57 9.21 9.09 -9.02
N PRO A 58 9.23 10.04 -8.06
CA PRO A 58 8.53 11.31 -8.21
C PRO A 58 9.00 12.13 -9.41
N VAL A 59 10.31 12.12 -9.72
CA VAL A 59 10.86 12.84 -10.88
C VAL A 59 10.31 12.29 -12.19
N ILE A 60 10.27 10.96 -12.36
CA ILE A 60 9.69 10.33 -13.55
C ILE A 60 8.20 10.65 -13.67
N TYR A 61 7.45 10.60 -12.57
CA TYR A 61 6.03 10.96 -12.59
C TYR A 61 5.81 12.45 -12.91
N ALA A 62 6.65 13.34 -12.41
CA ALA A 62 6.58 14.77 -12.69
C ALA A 62 6.87 15.07 -14.17
N ALA A 63 7.91 14.44 -14.72
CA ALA A 63 8.25 14.54 -16.14
C ALA A 63 7.11 13.99 -17.03
N SER A 64 6.55 12.84 -16.67
CA SER A 64 5.43 12.23 -17.37
C SER A 64 4.18 13.12 -17.34
N PHE A 65 3.87 13.72 -16.19
CA PHE A 65 2.76 14.66 -16.03
C PHE A 65 2.97 15.92 -16.89
N PHE A 66 4.19 16.47 -16.91
CA PHE A 66 4.52 17.62 -17.75
C PHE A 66 4.30 17.32 -19.24
N LEU A 67 4.83 16.19 -19.74
CA LEU A 67 4.62 15.73 -21.11
C LEU A 67 3.13 15.53 -21.42
N PHE A 68 2.37 14.98 -20.48
CA PHE A 68 0.93 14.79 -20.61
C PHE A 68 0.18 16.13 -20.74
N VAL A 69 0.54 17.14 -19.93
CA VAL A 69 -0.07 18.48 -20.00
C VAL A 69 0.22 19.14 -21.33
N VAL A 70 1.46 19.05 -21.85
CA VAL A 70 1.83 19.62 -23.15
C VAL A 70 1.00 18.99 -24.28
N LYS A 71 0.88 17.66 -24.31
CA LYS A 71 0.11 16.96 -25.35
C LYS A 71 -1.40 17.20 -25.28
N THR A 72 -1.95 17.51 -24.10
CA THR A 72 -3.40 17.66 -23.92
C THR A 72 -3.93 19.07 -24.18
N LYS A 73 -3.08 20.07 -24.43
CA LYS A 73 -3.50 21.46 -24.71
C LYS A 73 -4.34 21.63 -25.99
N ALA A 74 -4.16 20.75 -26.99
CA ALA A 74 -4.89 20.80 -28.27
C ALA A 74 -6.06 19.81 -28.39
N ALA A 75 -6.46 19.16 -27.29
CA ALA A 75 -7.40 18.03 -27.32
C ALA A 75 -8.89 18.45 -27.38
N ARG A 76 -9.73 17.61 -28.01
CA ARG A 76 -11.21 17.77 -28.08
C ARG A 76 -11.90 17.66 -26.71
N SER A 77 -13.13 18.16 -26.58
CA SER A 77 -13.87 18.26 -25.30
C SER A 77 -14.02 16.93 -24.55
N GLN A 78 -14.34 15.81 -25.21
CA GLN A 78 -14.41 14.50 -24.55
C GLN A 78 -13.04 14.01 -24.05
N ILE A 79 -11.97 14.32 -24.79
CA ILE A 79 -10.59 14.04 -24.37
C ILE A 79 -10.22 14.92 -23.16
N LYS A 80 -10.79 16.14 -23.05
CA LYS A 80 -10.55 17.04 -21.90
C LYS A 80 -11.10 16.47 -20.58
N GLU A 81 -12.26 15.80 -20.58
CA GLU A 81 -12.78 15.18 -19.36
C GLU A 81 -11.94 14.00 -18.87
N VAL A 82 -11.57 13.10 -19.79
CA VAL A 82 -10.65 11.97 -19.49
C VAL A 82 -9.30 12.52 -19.01
N SER A 83 -8.80 13.56 -19.68
CA SER A 83 -7.57 14.25 -19.30
C SER A 83 -7.64 14.90 -17.92
N ARG A 84 -8.79 15.46 -17.52
CA ARG A 84 -8.96 16.04 -16.17
C ARG A 84 -8.85 14.97 -15.08
N LYS A 85 -9.49 13.81 -15.25
CA LYS A 85 -9.38 12.69 -14.29
C LYS A 85 -7.94 12.19 -14.18
N GLN A 86 -7.27 12.01 -15.30
CA GLN A 86 -5.86 11.61 -15.34
C GLN A 86 -4.95 12.65 -14.68
N LYS A 87 -5.18 13.96 -14.90
CA LYS A 87 -4.42 15.04 -14.24
C LYS A 87 -4.54 14.99 -12.72
N MET A 88 -5.76 14.79 -12.21
CA MET A 88 -5.98 14.67 -10.76
C MET A 88 -5.23 13.47 -10.17
N LEU A 89 -5.23 12.34 -10.87
CA LEU A 89 -4.48 11.15 -10.47
C LEU A 89 -2.96 11.40 -10.45
N PHE A 90 -2.41 12.07 -11.46
CA PHE A 90 -0.98 12.44 -11.47
C PHE A 90 -0.61 13.34 -10.30
N ILE A 91 -1.44 14.36 -10.02
CA ILE A 91 -1.22 15.27 -8.89
C ILE A 91 -1.23 14.50 -7.56
N GLN A 92 -2.15 13.53 -7.39
CA GLN A 92 -2.16 12.68 -6.20
C GLN A 92 -0.89 11.86 -6.05
N ILE A 93 -0.47 11.17 -7.11
CA ILE A 93 0.74 10.33 -7.07
C ILE A 93 1.97 11.20 -6.75
N LEU A 94 2.02 12.43 -7.27
CA LEU A 94 3.08 13.38 -6.93
C LEU A 94 3.05 13.79 -5.46
N ILE A 95 1.89 14.12 -4.90
CA ILE A 95 1.75 14.48 -3.47
C ILE A 95 2.20 13.31 -2.59
N ILE A 96 1.75 12.10 -2.90
CA ILE A 96 2.15 10.89 -2.17
C ILE A 96 3.65 10.66 -2.29
N GLY A 97 4.20 10.79 -3.50
CA GLY A 97 5.63 10.64 -3.75
C GLY A 97 6.48 11.64 -2.98
N LEU A 98 6.02 12.89 -2.84
CA LEU A 98 6.70 13.91 -2.04
C LEU A 98 6.65 13.59 -0.53
N ILE A 99 5.49 13.15 -0.03
CA ILE A 99 5.34 12.70 1.36
C ILE A 99 6.28 11.51 1.64
N HIS A 100 6.33 10.55 0.72
CA HIS A 100 7.21 9.40 0.82
C HIS A 100 8.68 9.78 0.79
N LEU A 101 9.07 10.73 -0.10
CA LEU A 101 10.42 11.27 -0.16
C LEU A 101 10.86 11.88 1.18
N VAL A 102 10.00 12.68 1.81
CA VAL A 102 10.29 13.24 3.15
C VAL A 102 10.48 12.14 4.18
N GLY A 103 9.60 11.13 4.19
CA GLY A 103 9.72 9.97 5.08
C GLY A 103 11.03 9.21 4.88
N CYS A 104 11.41 8.91 3.63
CA CYS A 104 12.66 8.22 3.30
C CYS A 104 13.90 9.04 3.68
N LEU A 105 13.91 10.36 3.48
CA LEU A 105 15.04 11.21 3.88
C LEU A 105 15.22 11.28 5.40
N LEU A 106 14.11 11.39 6.15
CA LEU A 106 14.15 11.31 7.61
C LEU A 106 14.63 9.92 8.06
N TYR A 107 14.17 8.87 7.41
CA TYR A 107 14.58 7.50 7.73
C TYR A 107 16.07 7.24 7.43
N ALA A 108 16.55 7.67 6.25
CA ALA A 108 17.94 7.53 5.84
C ALA A 108 18.90 8.32 6.73
N SER A 109 18.42 9.34 7.44
CA SER A 109 19.23 10.12 8.38
C SER A 109 19.25 9.55 9.80
N LEU A 110 18.34 8.63 10.17
CA LEU A 110 18.32 7.98 11.50
C LEU A 110 19.66 7.35 11.94
N PRO A 111 20.47 6.75 11.05
CA PRO A 111 21.77 6.20 11.45
C PRO A 111 22.84 7.26 11.75
N TYR A 112 22.67 8.49 11.26
CA TYR A 112 23.67 9.56 11.34
C TYR A 112 23.31 10.63 12.38
N ILE A 113 22.03 10.79 12.68
CA ILE A 113 21.51 11.85 13.55
C ILE A 113 20.60 11.22 14.60
N ASN A 114 20.83 11.60 15.87
CA ASN A 114 19.90 11.27 16.95
C ASN A 114 18.69 12.21 16.88
N PHE A 115 17.59 11.72 16.32
CA PHE A 115 16.33 12.44 16.28
C PHE A 115 15.55 12.27 17.59
N ALA A 116 14.76 13.29 17.92
CA ALA A 116 13.73 13.17 18.95
C ALA A 116 12.66 12.15 18.50
N ALA A 117 12.04 11.45 19.45
CA ALA A 117 11.12 10.35 19.17
C ALA A 117 9.95 10.77 18.28
N GLU A 118 9.49 12.01 18.42
CA GLU A 118 8.41 12.62 17.64
C GLU A 118 8.71 12.64 16.14
N ILE A 119 9.96 12.92 15.76
CA ILE A 119 10.40 12.97 14.37
C ILE A 119 10.46 11.55 13.80
N VAL A 120 10.88 10.57 14.61
CA VAL A 120 10.88 9.15 14.22
C VAL A 120 9.45 8.66 13.99
N TYR A 121 8.52 8.99 14.88
CA TYR A 121 7.10 8.66 14.70
C TYR A 121 6.51 9.31 13.46
N LEU A 122 6.85 10.58 13.19
CA LEU A 122 6.43 11.26 11.97
C LEU A 122 6.97 10.56 10.71
N ALA A 123 8.25 10.21 10.68
CA ALA A 123 8.86 9.52 9.55
C ALA A 123 8.17 8.17 9.26
N GLN A 124 7.93 7.38 10.30
CA GLN A 124 7.22 6.11 10.19
C GLN A 124 5.77 6.30 9.74
N PHE A 125 5.06 7.29 10.30
CA PHE A 125 3.71 7.63 9.90
C PHE A 125 3.62 8.02 8.42
N LEU A 126 4.51 8.88 7.93
CA LEU A 126 4.55 9.28 6.52
C LEU A 126 4.83 8.08 5.60
N TRP A 127 5.70 7.16 6.03
CA TRP A 127 5.98 5.93 5.30
C TRP A 127 4.76 5.01 5.22
N TYR A 128 4.07 4.74 6.34
CA TYR A 128 2.83 3.98 6.33
C TYR A 128 1.73 4.66 5.50
N PHE A 129 1.61 5.98 5.61
CA PHE A 129 0.61 6.75 4.87
C PHE A 129 0.82 6.64 3.36
N ALA A 130 2.07 6.66 2.88
CA ALA A 130 2.40 6.51 1.48
C ALA A 130 1.90 5.18 0.87
N HIS A 131 1.96 4.09 1.64
CA HIS A 131 1.47 2.77 1.22
C HIS A 131 0.00 2.53 1.52
N GLY A 132 -0.55 3.19 2.54
CA GLY A 132 -1.93 3.01 2.98
C GLY A 132 -2.96 3.84 2.21
N ILE A 133 -2.57 4.98 1.65
CA ILE A 133 -3.50 5.89 0.95
C ILE A 133 -3.97 5.47 -0.45
N PRO A 134 -3.21 4.71 -1.28
CA PRO A 134 -3.63 4.40 -2.66
C PRO A 134 -5.02 3.72 -2.77
N PRO A 135 -5.38 2.73 -1.94
CA PRO A 135 -6.73 2.17 -1.94
C PRO A 135 -7.84 3.20 -1.70
N PHE A 136 -7.63 4.12 -0.75
CA PHE A 136 -8.59 5.18 -0.45
C PHE A 136 -8.75 6.15 -1.63
N LEU A 137 -7.66 6.47 -2.33
CA LEU A 137 -7.71 7.32 -3.53
C LEU A 137 -8.46 6.63 -4.66
N TYR A 138 -8.23 5.34 -4.89
CA TYR A 138 -8.98 4.59 -5.91
C TYR A 138 -10.48 4.56 -5.60
N LEU A 139 -10.85 4.30 -4.34
CA LEU A 139 -12.25 4.25 -3.92
C LEU A 139 -12.97 5.61 -4.02
N THR A 140 -12.28 6.71 -3.67
CA THR A 140 -12.87 8.05 -3.65
C THR A 140 -12.89 8.69 -5.04
N MET A 141 -11.87 8.46 -5.87
CA MET A 141 -11.62 9.27 -7.07
C MET A 141 -11.81 8.53 -8.39
N ASN A 142 -11.91 7.20 -8.38
CA ASN A 142 -12.20 6.42 -9.58
C ASN A 142 -13.61 5.82 -9.52
N LYS A 143 -14.56 6.52 -10.14
CA LYS A 143 -15.97 6.08 -10.22
C LYS A 143 -16.12 4.67 -10.83
N THR A 144 -15.25 4.30 -11.79
CA THR A 144 -15.28 2.98 -12.43
C THR A 144 -14.91 1.90 -11.42
N ILE A 145 -13.75 2.05 -10.75
CA ILE A 145 -13.30 1.10 -9.72
C ILE A 145 -14.31 0.98 -8.59
N ARG A 146 -14.87 2.11 -8.12
CA ARG A 146 -15.90 2.09 -7.08
C ARG A 146 -17.14 1.30 -7.49
N ASN A 147 -17.64 1.52 -8.71
CA ASN A 147 -18.82 0.82 -9.22
C ASN A 147 -18.55 -0.67 -9.43
N ASP A 148 -17.36 -1.03 -9.90
CA ASP A 148 -16.93 -2.43 -10.07
C ASP A 148 -16.82 -3.14 -8.71
N LEU A 149 -16.21 -2.50 -7.71
CA LEU A 149 -16.12 -3.06 -6.35
C LEU A 149 -17.51 -3.24 -5.70
N LEU A 150 -18.41 -2.26 -5.86
CA LEU A 150 -19.77 -2.37 -5.38
C LEU A 150 -20.54 -3.51 -6.07
N ARG A 151 -20.30 -3.73 -7.37
CA ARG A 151 -20.89 -4.86 -8.11
C ARG A 151 -20.36 -6.19 -7.59
N SER A 152 -19.04 -6.35 -7.47
CA SER A 152 -18.42 -7.57 -6.93
C SER A 152 -18.86 -7.85 -5.49
N PHE A 153 -19.00 -6.82 -4.65
CA PHE A 153 -19.50 -6.99 -3.30
C PHE A 153 -20.95 -7.47 -3.27
N LYS A 154 -21.83 -6.90 -4.12
CA LYS A 154 -23.22 -7.36 -4.24
C LYS A 154 -23.31 -8.80 -4.74
N GLU A 155 -22.51 -9.17 -5.74
CA GLU A 155 -22.43 -10.54 -6.25
C GLU A 155 -21.95 -11.52 -5.17
N PHE A 156 -20.95 -11.12 -4.37
CA PHE A 156 -20.46 -11.91 -3.24
C PHE A 156 -21.54 -12.13 -2.17
N VAL A 157 -22.24 -11.07 -1.76
CA VAL A 157 -23.34 -11.16 -0.77
C VAL A 157 -24.45 -12.06 -1.30
N HIS A 158 -24.92 -11.84 -2.52
CA HIS A 158 -25.98 -12.64 -3.12
C HIS A 158 -25.59 -14.12 -3.24
N LYS A 159 -24.35 -14.42 -3.63
CA LYS A 159 -23.86 -15.80 -3.68
C LYS A 159 -23.87 -16.48 -2.30
N ASN A 160 -23.55 -15.76 -1.24
CA ASN A 160 -23.58 -16.32 0.12
C ASN A 160 -25.02 -16.54 0.62
N GLU A 161 -25.97 -15.67 0.28
CA GLU A 161 -27.40 -15.88 0.57
C GLU A 161 -27.92 -17.15 -0.12
N LEU A 162 -27.64 -17.32 -1.42
CA LEU A 162 -28.04 -18.51 -2.17
C LEU A 162 -27.45 -19.82 -1.60
N ILE A 163 -26.20 -19.77 -1.11
CA ILE A 163 -25.57 -20.92 -0.45
C ILE A 163 -26.26 -21.22 0.88
N GLY A 164 -26.58 -20.20 1.68
CA GLY A 164 -27.34 -20.35 2.92
C GLY A 164 -28.68 -21.03 2.70
N ASP A 165 -29.48 -20.49 1.76
CA ASP A 165 -30.80 -21.04 1.41
C ASP A 165 -30.70 -22.50 0.94
N SER A 166 -29.67 -22.83 0.15
CA SER A 166 -29.44 -24.19 -0.34
C SER A 166 -29.10 -25.18 0.78
N VAL A 167 -28.34 -24.74 1.79
CA VAL A 167 -27.99 -25.53 2.98
C VAL A 167 -29.23 -25.74 3.86
N ASP A 168 -30.02 -24.70 4.09
CA ASP A 168 -31.24 -24.79 4.90
C ASP A 168 -32.28 -25.74 4.28
N ILE A 169 -32.46 -25.70 2.95
CA ILE A 169 -33.31 -26.65 2.23
C ILE A 169 -32.79 -28.09 2.36
N ALA A 170 -31.47 -28.30 2.32
CA ALA A 170 -30.88 -29.63 2.49
C ALA A 170 -31.07 -30.16 3.92
N VAL A 171 -30.96 -29.31 4.93
CA VAL A 171 -31.20 -29.67 6.34
C VAL A 171 -32.67 -29.99 6.58
N LEU A 172 -33.59 -29.18 6.04
CA LEU A 172 -35.03 -29.45 6.10
C LEU A 172 -35.39 -30.78 5.44
N ASN A 173 -34.85 -31.06 4.25
CA ASN A 173 -35.09 -32.33 3.57
C ASN A 173 -34.56 -33.54 4.35
N ASN A 174 -33.41 -33.42 5.01
CA ASN A 174 -32.83 -34.49 5.82
C ASN A 174 -33.50 -34.68 7.19
N THR A 175 -34.16 -33.65 7.73
CA THR A 175 -34.93 -33.75 8.99
C THR A 175 -36.36 -34.21 8.76
N VAL A 176 -37.00 -33.82 7.66
CA VAL A 176 -38.38 -34.21 7.33
C VAL A 176 -38.47 -35.64 6.78
N LYS A 177 -37.50 -36.10 5.96
CA LYS A 177 -37.48 -37.49 5.45
C LYS A 177 -37.61 -38.58 6.53
N PRO A 178 -36.88 -38.54 7.65
CA PRO A 178 -36.99 -39.57 8.69
C PRO A 178 -38.29 -39.48 9.51
N LEU A 179 -38.93 -38.31 9.60
CA LEU A 179 -40.21 -38.14 10.31
C LEU A 179 -41.39 -38.80 9.57
N VAL A 180 -41.38 -38.79 8.23
CA VAL A 180 -42.44 -39.41 7.42
C VAL A 180 -42.34 -40.95 7.43
N LEU A 181 -41.13 -41.50 7.60
CA LEU A 181 -40.91 -42.95 7.62
C LEU A 181 -41.27 -43.61 8.96
N HIS A 182 -41.44 -42.85 10.05
CA HIS A 182 -41.82 -43.38 11.36
C HIS A 182 -43.29 -43.16 11.76
N GLY A 183 -44.07 -42.41 10.96
CA GLY A 183 -45.49 -42.14 11.19
C GLY A 183 -46.47 -43.06 10.45
N SER A 184 -45.97 -44.11 9.78
CA SER A 184 -46.78 -45.11 9.08
C SER A 184 -46.82 -46.41 9.90
N VAL A 185 -47.60 -46.40 10.99
CA VAL A 185 -48.02 -47.62 11.71
C VAL A 185 -49.54 -47.61 11.76
#